data_AF-A0A928H4W7-F1
#
_entry.id   AF-A0A928H4W7-F1
#
_cell.length_a   1.000
_cell.length_b   1.000
_cell.length_c   1.000
_cell.angle_alpha   90.00
_cell.angle_beta   90.00
_cell.angle_gamma   90.00
#
_symmetry.space_group_name_H-M   'P 1'
#
loop_
_entity.id
_entity.type
_entity.pdbx_description
1 polymer ?
#
loop_
_entity_poly.entity_id
_entity_poly.type
_entity_poly.pdbx_seq_one_letter_code
_entity_poly.pdbx_strand_id
1 'polypeptide(L)'
;MAAITAKMVSELREKTGAGMMDCKKALVAADGDMELAIENLRKSGVAKAEKKSGRATEQGKVWTKIAGNEAAIVEMLCETDFAAKTPKFGALVDAMLDGALKIAADGDVAAAVNEQEAAIITSHIATIGENMSLRRAQKWQSSNGSCFASYHHMDGRVSVMVEVEGENDPVFLNDLCLHIAAFNPRYISRDDVPAEVIQKEKEIAAAADPKLANKPAEMLDKILAGKINRFFGENCLEEQAWVKDDKTSLKKLKPSVKVKRFVRWAIGEEL
;
A
#
# COMPACT_ATOMS: atom_id res chain seq x y z
N MET A 1 -41.01 5.78 -28.63
CA MET A 1 -39.61 5.32 -28.70
C MET A 1 -38.82 6.38 -29.44
N ALA A 2 -38.04 7.19 -28.72
CA ALA A 2 -37.13 8.12 -29.37
C ALA A 2 -36.10 7.35 -30.21
N ALA A 3 -35.70 7.91 -31.35
CA ALA A 3 -34.69 7.29 -32.20
C ALA A 3 -33.31 7.40 -31.52
N ILE A 4 -32.80 6.29 -30.98
CA ILE A 4 -31.47 6.26 -30.34
C ILE A 4 -30.39 6.29 -31.43
N THR A 5 -29.73 7.42 -31.60
CA THR A 5 -28.68 7.60 -32.60
C THR A 5 -27.32 7.10 -32.10
N ALA A 6 -26.43 6.71 -33.02
CA ALA A 6 -25.05 6.31 -32.66
C ALA A 6 -24.29 7.45 -31.94
N LYS A 7 -24.57 8.71 -32.30
CA LYS A 7 -23.99 9.89 -31.64
C LYS A 7 -24.39 9.98 -30.16
N MET A 8 -25.67 9.77 -29.85
CA MET A 8 -26.14 9.76 -28.45
C MET A 8 -25.46 8.66 -27.63
N VAL A 9 -25.30 7.47 -28.21
CA VAL A 9 -24.60 6.36 -27.53
C VAL A 9 -23.12 6.71 -27.31
N SER A 10 -22.44 7.31 -28.30
CA SER A 10 -21.05 7.76 -28.15
C SER A 10 -20.91 8.83 -27.06
N GLU A 11 -21.78 9.83 -27.06
CA GLU A 11 -21.77 10.90 -26.06
C GLU A 11 -22.00 10.36 -24.63
N LEU A 12 -22.97 9.46 -24.45
CA LEU A 12 -23.21 8.83 -23.15
C LEU A 12 -22.00 8.00 -22.70
N ARG A 13 -21.36 7.29 -23.64
CA ARG A 13 -20.14 6.51 -23.37
C ARG A 13 -18.97 7.40 -22.97
N GLU A 14 -18.79 8.54 -23.63
CA GLU A 14 -17.76 9.52 -23.29
C GLU A 14 -17.99 10.11 -21.90
N LYS A 15 -19.23 10.43 -21.55
CA LYS A 15 -19.60 10.98 -20.24
C LYS A 15 -19.47 9.97 -19.09
N THR A 16 -19.78 8.69 -19.34
CA THR A 16 -19.90 7.69 -18.26
C THR A 16 -18.77 6.66 -18.24
N GLY A 17 -18.03 6.50 -19.34
CA GLY A 17 -17.04 5.44 -19.50
C GLY A 17 -17.62 4.04 -19.71
N ALA A 18 -18.95 3.87 -19.66
CA ALA A 18 -19.60 2.56 -19.71
C ALA A 18 -19.46 1.86 -21.08
N GLY A 19 -19.72 0.55 -21.11
CA GLY A 19 -19.70 -0.24 -22.35
C GLY A 19 -20.69 0.29 -23.39
N MET A 20 -20.33 0.22 -24.68
CA MET A 20 -21.15 0.74 -25.79
C MET A 20 -22.58 0.18 -25.77
N MET A 21 -22.73 -1.12 -25.53
CA MET A 21 -24.03 -1.78 -25.47
C MET A 21 -24.80 -1.44 -24.19
N ASP A 22 -24.12 -1.18 -23.08
CA ASP A 22 -24.77 -0.72 -21.86
C ASP A 22 -25.34 0.68 -22.06
N CYS A 23 -24.58 1.60 -22.68
CA CYS A 23 -25.04 2.94 -23.03
C CYS A 23 -26.26 2.90 -23.95
N LYS A 24 -26.22 2.06 -24.99
CA LYS A 24 -27.36 1.88 -25.89
C LYS A 24 -28.59 1.36 -25.16
N LYS A 25 -28.44 0.33 -24.31
CA LYS A 25 -29.56 -0.23 -23.52
C LYS A 25 -30.13 0.78 -22.54
N ALA A 26 -29.28 1.56 -21.87
CA ALA A 26 -29.71 2.60 -20.95
C ALA A 26 -30.49 3.70 -21.66
N LEU A 27 -30.02 4.16 -22.83
CA LEU A 27 -30.74 5.13 -23.65
C LEU A 27 -32.08 4.59 -24.17
N VAL A 28 -32.14 3.32 -24.57
CA VAL A 28 -33.41 2.68 -24.97
C VAL A 28 -34.38 2.62 -23.79
N ALA A 29 -33.93 2.22 -22.61
CA ALA A 29 -34.77 2.13 -21.41
C ALA A 29 -35.20 3.51 -20.87
N ALA A 30 -34.44 4.56 -21.19
CA ALA A 30 -34.74 5.94 -20.83
C ALA A 30 -35.47 6.71 -21.95
N ASP A 31 -35.94 6.04 -23.01
CA ASP A 31 -36.57 6.68 -24.17
C ASP A 31 -35.76 7.86 -24.75
N GLY A 32 -34.42 7.75 -24.73
CA GLY A 32 -33.48 8.76 -25.21
C GLY A 32 -33.12 9.86 -24.23
N ASP A 33 -33.67 9.86 -23.02
CA ASP A 33 -33.30 10.80 -21.95
C ASP A 33 -31.87 10.49 -21.44
N MET A 34 -30.97 11.45 -21.61
CA MET A 34 -29.56 11.32 -21.27
C MET A 34 -29.33 11.24 -19.77
N GLU A 35 -30.01 12.07 -18.97
CA GLU A 35 -29.81 12.12 -17.51
C GLU A 35 -30.37 10.86 -16.86
N LEU A 36 -31.55 10.43 -17.29
CA LEU A 36 -32.14 9.17 -16.83
C LEU A 36 -31.29 7.96 -17.26
N ALA A 37 -30.69 7.99 -18.45
CA ALA A 37 -29.77 6.93 -18.89
C ALA A 37 -28.50 6.88 -18.02
N ILE A 38 -27.94 8.02 -17.61
CA ILE A 38 -26.82 8.10 -16.68
C ILE A 38 -27.22 7.50 -15.32
N GLU A 39 -28.39 7.88 -14.79
CA GLU A 39 -28.89 7.35 -13.51
C GLU A 39 -29.06 5.82 -13.58
N ASN A 40 -29.65 5.31 -14.67
CA ASN A 40 -29.84 3.89 -14.90
C ASN A 40 -28.51 3.14 -15.00
N LEU A 41 -27.52 3.71 -15.67
CA LEU A 41 -26.16 3.14 -15.73
C LEU A 41 -25.56 3.05 -14.34
N ARG A 42 -25.69 4.09 -13.52
CA ARG A 42 -25.19 4.11 -12.13
C ARG A 42 -25.84 3.01 -11.29
N LYS A 43 -27.17 2.87 -11.34
CA LYS A 43 -27.90 1.79 -10.64
C LYS A 43 -27.44 0.41 -11.10
N SER A 44 -27.28 0.22 -12.41
CA SER A 44 -26.80 -1.06 -12.96
C SER A 44 -25.34 -1.36 -12.60
N GLY A 45 -24.51 -0.31 -12.42
CA GLY A 45 -23.13 -0.41 -12.00
C GLY A 45 -22.98 -1.01 -10.60
N VAL A 46 -23.81 -0.57 -9.65
CA VAL A 46 -23.88 -1.15 -8.29
C VAL A 46 -24.15 -2.65 -8.35
N ALA A 47 -25.18 -3.06 -9.09
CA ALA A 47 -25.52 -4.48 -9.25
C ALA A 47 -24.42 -5.29 -9.95
N LYS A 48 -23.68 -4.68 -10.89
CA LYS A 48 -22.53 -5.31 -11.55
C LYS A 48 -21.35 -5.49 -10.61
N ALA A 49 -21.09 -4.53 -9.73
CA ALA A 49 -20.05 -4.58 -8.72
C ALA A 49 -20.36 -5.63 -7.65
N GLU A 50 -21.59 -5.67 -7.16
CA GLU A 50 -22.04 -6.68 -6.20
C GLU A 50 -21.85 -8.10 -6.74
N LYS A 51 -22.23 -8.36 -8.00
CA LYS A 51 -22.01 -9.65 -8.68
C LYS A 51 -20.54 -10.02 -8.87
N LYS A 52 -19.62 -9.07 -8.72
CA LYS A 52 -18.17 -9.27 -8.88
C LYS A 52 -17.43 -9.34 -7.55
N SER A 53 -18.02 -8.83 -6.47
CA SER A 53 -17.40 -8.72 -5.14
C SER A 53 -16.80 -10.02 -4.61
N GLY A 54 -17.39 -11.18 -4.95
CA GLY A 54 -16.89 -12.51 -4.53
C GLY A 54 -15.73 -13.06 -5.37
N ARG A 55 -15.24 -12.33 -6.38
CA ARG A 55 -14.11 -12.78 -7.21
C ARG A 55 -12.80 -12.39 -6.56
N ALA A 56 -11.81 -13.28 -6.62
CA ALA A 56 -10.49 -13.02 -6.06
C ALA A 56 -9.79 -11.83 -6.75
N THR A 57 -9.15 -10.99 -5.95
CA THR A 57 -8.35 -9.84 -6.39
C THR A 57 -6.95 -9.96 -5.82
N GLU A 58 -5.99 -10.44 -6.61
CA GLU A 58 -4.61 -10.69 -6.19
C GLU A 58 -3.59 -9.78 -6.90
N GLN A 59 -4.07 -8.94 -7.82
CA GLN A 59 -3.28 -7.95 -8.55
C GLN A 59 -3.68 -6.54 -8.11
N GLY A 60 -2.93 -5.52 -8.52
CA GLY A 60 -3.27 -4.13 -8.16
C GLY A 60 -2.06 -3.22 -8.10
N LYS A 61 -2.12 -2.23 -7.21
CA LYS A 61 -1.01 -1.32 -6.87
C LYS A 61 -1.03 -0.96 -5.38
N VAL A 62 0.15 -0.96 -4.77
CA VAL A 62 0.42 -0.18 -3.57
C VAL A 62 1.03 1.14 -4.00
N TRP A 63 0.49 2.26 -3.55
CA TRP A 63 1.00 3.58 -3.93
C TRP A 63 0.96 4.56 -2.77
N THR A 64 1.77 5.62 -2.86
CA THR A 64 1.84 6.67 -1.84
C THR A 64 1.60 8.05 -2.43
N LYS A 65 1.17 8.98 -1.58
CA LYS A 65 1.07 10.41 -1.90
C LYS A 65 1.54 11.22 -0.71
N ILE A 66 2.46 12.15 -0.93
CA ILE A 66 2.96 13.09 0.07
C ILE A 66 2.43 14.48 -0.29
N ALA A 67 1.78 15.15 0.66
CA ALA A 67 1.21 16.48 0.51
C ALA A 67 1.59 17.34 1.72
N GLY A 68 2.71 18.06 1.62
CA GLY A 68 3.21 18.89 2.72
C GLY A 68 3.61 18.05 3.94
N ASN A 69 2.91 18.24 5.05
CA ASN A 69 3.10 17.51 6.31
C ASN A 69 2.15 16.31 6.47
N GLU A 70 1.51 15.86 5.38
CA GLU A 70 0.69 14.67 5.37
C GLU A 70 1.19 13.69 4.31
N ALA A 71 1.05 12.40 4.58
CA ALA A 71 1.34 11.36 3.61
C ALA A 71 0.33 10.23 3.75
N ALA A 72 -0.02 9.61 2.63
CA ALA A 72 -0.90 8.45 2.58
C ALA A 72 -0.27 7.33 1.77
N ILE A 73 -0.61 6.10 2.12
CA ILE A 73 -0.34 4.88 1.37
C ILE A 73 -1.63 4.08 1.24
N VAL A 74 -1.89 3.53 0.06
CA VAL A 74 -3.06 2.68 -0.21
C VAL A 74 -2.63 1.41 -0.94
N GLU A 75 -3.33 0.30 -0.68
CA GLU A 75 -3.29 -0.91 -1.51
C GLU A 75 -4.64 -1.09 -2.20
N MET A 76 -4.67 -0.79 -3.49
CA MET A 76 -5.84 -1.00 -4.35
C MET A 76 -5.66 -2.32 -5.10
N LEU A 77 -6.65 -3.21 -5.03
CA LEU A 77 -6.62 -4.51 -5.67
C LEU A 77 -7.58 -4.59 -6.87
N CYS A 78 -7.25 -5.48 -7.83
CA CYS A 78 -8.07 -5.90 -8.96
C CYS A 78 -7.83 -7.38 -9.31
N GLU A 79 -8.63 -7.91 -10.25
CA GLU A 79 -8.52 -9.31 -10.68
C GLU A 79 -7.22 -9.56 -11.48
N THR A 80 -6.88 -8.69 -12.44
CA THR A 80 -5.77 -8.92 -13.37
C THR A 80 -4.68 -7.83 -13.33
N ASP A 81 -3.47 -8.19 -13.76
CA ASP A 81 -2.35 -7.24 -13.88
C ASP A 81 -2.54 -6.30 -15.08
N PHE A 82 -3.29 -6.73 -16.11
CA PHE A 82 -3.67 -5.89 -17.23
C PHE A 82 -4.50 -4.69 -16.78
N ALA A 83 -5.52 -4.91 -15.93
CA ALA A 83 -6.32 -3.83 -15.36
C ALA A 83 -5.46 -2.88 -14.51
N ALA A 84 -4.60 -3.42 -13.65
CA ALA A 84 -3.71 -2.65 -12.77
C ALA A 84 -2.81 -1.67 -13.53
N LYS A 85 -2.37 -2.03 -14.74
CA LYS A 85 -1.48 -1.21 -15.59
C LYS A 85 -2.21 -0.14 -16.40
N THR A 86 -3.54 -0.08 -16.34
CA THR A 86 -4.31 0.91 -17.11
C THR A 86 -4.28 2.30 -16.47
N PRO A 87 -4.33 3.39 -17.26
CA PRO A 87 -4.48 4.74 -16.71
C PRO A 87 -5.73 4.93 -15.85
N LYS A 88 -6.83 4.22 -16.17
CA LYS A 88 -8.07 4.25 -15.37
C LYS A 88 -7.87 3.68 -13.97
N PHE A 89 -7.11 2.60 -13.83
CA PHE A 89 -6.78 2.04 -12.52
C PHE A 89 -5.82 2.96 -11.75
N GLY A 90 -4.85 3.57 -12.43
CA GLY A 90 -4.00 4.61 -11.82
C GLY A 90 -4.81 5.78 -11.26
N ALA A 91 -5.79 6.28 -12.02
CA ALA A 91 -6.69 7.34 -11.56
C ALA A 91 -7.54 6.92 -10.34
N LEU A 92 -7.95 5.66 -10.25
CA LEU A 92 -8.64 5.14 -9.07
C LEU A 92 -7.72 5.14 -7.85
N VAL A 93 -6.46 4.70 -7.99
CA VAL A 93 -5.45 4.72 -6.93
C VAL A 93 -5.22 6.15 -6.43
N ASP A 94 -5.05 7.10 -7.35
CA ASP A 94 -4.89 8.52 -7.01
C ASP A 94 -6.11 9.07 -6.26
N ALA A 95 -7.32 8.70 -6.68
CA ALA A 95 -8.55 9.09 -5.98
C ALA A 95 -8.62 8.51 -4.56
N MET A 96 -8.19 7.26 -4.34
CA MET A 96 -8.14 6.67 -2.99
C MET A 96 -7.10 7.38 -2.10
N LEU A 97 -5.96 7.78 -2.66
CA LEU A 97 -4.95 8.57 -1.94
C LEU A 97 -5.46 9.95 -1.58
N ASP A 98 -6.17 10.62 -2.50
CA ASP A 98 -6.81 11.91 -2.22
C ASP A 98 -7.91 11.79 -1.17
N GLY A 99 -8.70 10.71 -1.21
CA GLY A 99 -9.66 10.37 -0.16
C GLY A 99 -8.97 10.17 1.18
N ALA A 100 -7.89 9.38 1.22
CA ALA A 100 -7.13 9.10 2.44
C ALA A 100 -6.57 10.37 3.09
N LEU A 101 -6.01 11.29 2.30
CA LEU A 101 -5.46 12.56 2.83
C LEU A 101 -6.54 13.46 3.45
N LYS A 102 -7.80 13.40 2.98
CA LYS A 102 -8.93 14.16 3.55
C LYS A 102 -9.40 13.60 4.89
N ILE A 103 -9.04 12.37 5.25
CA ILE A 103 -9.42 11.79 6.55
C ILE A 103 -8.58 12.45 7.65
N ALA A 104 -9.22 12.89 8.74
CA ALA A 104 -8.54 13.60 9.81
C ALA A 104 -7.62 12.70 10.67
N ALA A 105 -7.90 11.39 10.73
CA ALA A 105 -7.17 10.45 11.57
C ALA A 105 -5.73 10.22 11.10
N ASP A 106 -4.82 9.97 12.05
CA ASP A 106 -3.47 9.45 11.81
C ASP A 106 -3.46 7.94 12.14
N GLY A 107 -3.05 7.11 11.18
CA GLY A 107 -3.11 5.66 11.26
C GLY A 107 -3.96 5.04 10.15
N ASP A 108 -4.58 3.90 10.46
CA ASP A 108 -5.47 3.19 9.52
C ASP A 108 -6.71 4.04 9.20
N VAL A 109 -6.93 4.28 7.91
CA VAL A 109 -8.06 5.06 7.37
C VAL A 109 -8.88 4.26 6.35
N ALA A 110 -8.61 2.97 6.18
CA ALA A 110 -9.17 2.14 5.11
C ALA A 110 -10.70 2.12 5.11
N ALA A 111 -11.32 1.98 6.29
CA ALA A 111 -12.77 1.93 6.41
C ALA A 111 -13.43 3.24 6.00
N ALA A 112 -12.87 4.38 6.45
CA ALA A 112 -13.40 5.70 6.14
C ALA A 112 -13.27 6.02 4.64
N VAL A 113 -12.15 5.66 4.01
CA VAL A 113 -11.94 5.86 2.57
C VAL A 113 -12.88 4.95 1.76
N ASN A 114 -13.02 3.68 2.15
CA ASN A 114 -13.96 2.77 1.48
C ASN A 114 -15.41 3.29 1.53
N GLU A 115 -15.83 3.87 2.66
CA GLU A 115 -17.16 4.45 2.80
C GLU A 115 -17.34 5.71 1.92
N GLN A 116 -16.40 6.66 2.01
CA GLN A 116 -16.52 7.94 1.30
C GLN A 116 -16.36 7.80 -0.21
N GLU A 117 -15.52 6.87 -0.67
CA GLU A 117 -15.16 6.71 -2.08
C GLU A 117 -15.82 5.48 -2.74
N ALA A 118 -16.79 4.83 -2.07
CA ALA A 118 -17.51 3.65 -2.56
C ALA A 118 -18.09 3.83 -3.98
N ALA A 119 -18.61 5.03 -4.27
CA ALA A 119 -19.18 5.36 -5.57
C ALA A 119 -18.11 5.39 -6.67
N ILE A 120 -16.90 5.86 -6.37
CA ILE A 120 -15.78 5.90 -7.32
C ILE A 120 -15.32 4.48 -7.63
N ILE A 121 -15.15 3.64 -6.60
CA ILE A 121 -14.77 2.22 -6.78
C ILE A 121 -15.82 1.50 -7.64
N THR A 122 -17.10 1.64 -7.30
CA THR A 122 -18.21 1.02 -8.05
C THR A 122 -18.23 1.45 -9.52
N SER A 123 -18.02 2.73 -9.80
CA SER A 123 -17.95 3.27 -11.16
C SER A 123 -16.81 2.65 -11.97
N HIS A 124 -15.65 2.46 -11.34
CA HIS A 124 -14.49 1.81 -11.99
C HIS A 124 -14.73 0.33 -12.25
N ILE A 125 -15.34 -0.41 -11.32
CA ILE A 125 -15.74 -1.80 -11.53
C ILE A 125 -16.72 -1.92 -12.71
N ALA A 126 -17.70 -1.03 -12.81
CA ALA A 126 -18.66 -1.03 -13.91
C ALA A 126 -18.02 -0.72 -15.26
N THR A 127 -16.99 0.13 -15.26
CA THR A 127 -16.27 0.60 -16.46
C THR A 127 -15.22 -0.40 -16.95
N ILE A 128 -14.42 -0.96 -16.05
CA ILE A 128 -13.33 -1.88 -16.36
C ILE A 128 -13.86 -3.32 -16.46
N GLY A 129 -14.88 -3.66 -15.69
CA GLY A 129 -15.51 -4.98 -15.73
C GLY A 129 -14.85 -6.04 -14.85
N GLU A 130 -13.93 -5.64 -13.96
CA GLU A 130 -13.27 -6.49 -12.97
C GLU A 130 -13.64 -6.08 -11.55
N ASN A 131 -13.61 -7.02 -10.61
CA ASN A 131 -13.68 -6.74 -9.18
C ASN A 131 -12.49 -5.88 -8.76
N MET A 132 -12.75 -4.93 -7.87
CA MET A 132 -11.75 -4.01 -7.34
C MET A 132 -12.09 -3.67 -5.90
N SER A 133 -11.07 -3.55 -5.06
CA SER A 133 -11.26 -3.19 -3.65
C SER A 133 -10.08 -2.41 -3.10
N LEU A 134 -10.34 -1.39 -2.30
CA LEU A 134 -9.32 -0.80 -1.45
C LEU A 134 -9.12 -1.73 -0.24
N ARG A 135 -7.98 -2.43 -0.22
CA ARG A 135 -7.70 -3.44 0.80
C ARG A 135 -7.28 -2.84 2.13
N ARG A 136 -6.38 -1.86 2.09
CA ARG A 136 -5.88 -1.11 3.25
C ARG A 136 -5.42 0.27 2.83
N ALA A 137 -5.48 1.20 3.77
CA ALA A 137 -5.01 2.57 3.61
C ALA A 137 -4.50 3.10 4.94
N GLN A 138 -3.40 3.83 4.90
CA GLN A 138 -2.84 4.48 6.07
C GLN A 138 -2.52 5.93 5.74
N LYS A 139 -2.83 6.84 6.66
CA LYS A 139 -2.48 8.26 6.58
C LYS A 139 -1.63 8.63 7.78
N TRP A 140 -0.58 9.39 7.53
CA TRP A 140 0.28 9.98 8.56
C TRP A 140 0.32 11.48 8.42
N GLN A 141 0.40 12.15 9.56
CA GLN A 141 0.69 13.57 9.69
C GLN A 141 2.00 13.75 10.46
N SER A 142 2.93 14.53 9.91
CA SER A 142 4.20 14.78 10.56
C SER A 142 4.08 15.90 11.59
N SER A 143 4.84 15.78 12.68
CA SER A 143 5.10 16.88 13.61
C SER A 143 6.17 17.84 13.04
N ASN A 144 6.28 19.04 13.60
CA ASN A 144 7.37 19.96 13.25
C ASN A 144 8.75 19.27 13.34
N GLY A 145 9.56 19.43 12.28
CA GLY A 145 10.93 18.89 12.23
C GLY A 145 11.09 17.54 11.54
N SER A 146 10.01 16.84 11.18
CA SER A 146 10.09 15.63 10.33
C SER A 146 9.55 15.85 8.92
N CYS A 147 10.09 15.10 7.96
CA CYS A 147 9.63 15.02 6.58
C CYS A 147 9.21 13.58 6.22
N PHE A 148 8.45 13.44 5.14
CA PHE A 148 8.11 12.14 4.56
C PHE A 148 8.95 11.87 3.31
N ALA A 149 9.26 10.61 3.09
CA ALA A 149 9.78 10.10 1.84
C ALA A 149 9.06 8.81 1.44
N SER A 150 9.09 8.50 0.15
CA SER A 150 8.49 7.27 -0.36
C SER A 150 9.22 6.74 -1.58
N TYR A 151 9.08 5.44 -1.82
CA TYR A 151 9.62 4.76 -2.99
C TYR A 151 8.63 3.72 -3.50
N HIS A 152 8.50 3.60 -4.82
CA HIS A 152 7.65 2.61 -5.48
C HIS A 152 8.53 1.70 -6.33
N HIS A 153 8.51 0.40 -6.04
CA HIS A 153 9.24 -0.61 -6.79
C HIS A 153 8.32 -1.33 -7.77
N MET A 154 8.80 -1.57 -8.99
CA MET A 154 8.10 -2.32 -10.04
C MET A 154 6.65 -1.85 -10.25
N ASP A 155 6.44 -0.55 -10.45
CA ASP A 155 5.11 0.05 -10.69
C ASP A 155 4.09 -0.21 -9.56
N GLY A 156 4.57 -0.18 -8.31
CA GLY A 156 3.72 -0.29 -7.12
C GLY A 156 3.47 -1.73 -6.65
N ARG A 157 4.27 -2.71 -7.09
CA ARG A 157 4.26 -4.07 -6.51
C ARG A 157 4.72 -4.06 -5.06
N VAL A 158 5.67 -3.19 -4.73
CA VAL A 158 6.13 -2.89 -3.38
C VAL A 158 6.27 -1.38 -3.25
N SER A 159 5.72 -0.80 -2.19
CA SER A 159 5.87 0.62 -1.91
C SER A 159 6.25 0.85 -0.45
N VAL A 160 7.08 1.87 -0.24
CA VAL A 160 7.55 2.30 1.07
C VAL A 160 7.12 3.73 1.32
N MET A 161 6.71 4.01 2.56
CA MET A 161 6.51 5.36 3.09
C MET A 161 7.25 5.45 4.43
N VAL A 162 8.04 6.50 4.62
CA VAL A 162 8.85 6.70 5.83
C VAL A 162 8.72 8.13 6.33
N GLU A 163 8.67 8.28 7.66
CA GLU A 163 8.81 9.57 8.34
C GLU A 163 10.21 9.68 8.96
N VAL A 164 10.93 10.75 8.62
CA VAL A 164 12.32 10.96 9.03
C VAL A 164 12.48 12.33 9.67
N GLU A 165 13.24 12.40 10.76
CA GLU A 165 13.67 13.62 11.43
C GLU A 165 15.19 13.79 11.29
N GLY A 166 15.64 15.05 11.14
CA GLY A 166 17.07 15.39 11.08
C GLY A 166 17.73 15.19 9.71
N GLU A 167 16.96 14.98 8.65
CA GLU A 167 17.46 14.82 7.28
C GLU A 167 16.44 15.24 6.23
N ASN A 168 16.94 15.80 5.13
CA ASN A 168 16.13 16.31 4.03
C ASN A 168 16.79 16.11 2.65
N ASP A 169 17.97 15.49 2.55
CA ASP A 169 18.60 15.16 1.28
C ASP A 169 17.74 14.16 0.48
N PRO A 170 17.17 14.56 -0.67
CA PRO A 170 16.29 13.69 -1.44
C PRO A 170 16.97 12.41 -1.94
N VAL A 171 18.28 12.46 -2.23
CA VAL A 171 19.02 11.29 -2.72
C VAL A 171 19.12 10.25 -1.61
N PHE A 172 19.55 10.66 -0.42
CA PHE A 172 19.61 9.77 0.73
C PHE A 172 18.22 9.24 1.14
N LEU A 173 17.19 10.10 1.17
CA LEU A 173 15.83 9.68 1.53
C LEU A 173 15.27 8.64 0.55
N ASN A 174 15.54 8.79 -0.75
CA ASN A 174 15.21 7.77 -1.74
C ASN A 174 15.97 6.46 -1.48
N ASP A 175 17.27 6.54 -1.15
CA ASP A 175 18.08 5.36 -0.84
C ASP A 175 17.61 4.63 0.43
N LEU A 176 17.17 5.38 1.44
CA LEU A 176 16.55 4.83 2.64
C LEU A 176 15.29 4.05 2.30
N CYS A 177 14.40 4.62 1.48
CA CYS A 177 13.19 3.93 1.06
C CYS A 177 13.51 2.69 0.20
N LEU A 178 14.50 2.78 -0.69
CA LEU A 178 15.00 1.64 -1.47
C LEU A 178 15.54 0.52 -0.58
N HIS A 179 16.31 0.87 0.45
CA HIS A 179 16.85 -0.09 1.41
C HIS A 179 15.72 -0.81 2.16
N ILE A 180 14.73 -0.07 2.67
CA ILE A 180 13.56 -0.66 3.34
C ILE A 180 12.82 -1.59 2.36
N ALA A 181 12.61 -1.17 1.12
CA ALA A 181 11.91 -1.98 0.11
C ALA A 181 12.63 -3.32 -0.15
N ALA A 182 13.96 -3.30 -0.22
CA ALA A 182 14.79 -4.47 -0.53
C ALA A 182 15.01 -5.41 0.66
N PHE A 183 15.31 -4.88 1.85
CA PHE A 183 15.72 -5.67 3.00
C PHE A 183 14.60 -5.99 3.99
N ASN A 184 13.42 -5.36 3.83
CA ASN A 184 12.23 -5.62 4.64
C ASN A 184 12.53 -5.68 6.16
N PRO A 185 13.15 -4.63 6.75
CA PRO A 185 13.36 -4.58 8.18
C PRO A 185 12.03 -4.70 8.92
N ARG A 186 12.04 -5.40 10.05
CA ARG A 186 10.88 -5.56 10.94
C ARG A 186 10.82 -4.49 12.02
N TYR A 187 11.98 -3.95 12.37
CA TYR A 187 12.17 -2.99 13.44
C TYR A 187 13.07 -1.85 12.97
N ILE A 188 12.97 -0.67 13.60
CA ILE A 188 13.88 0.45 13.31
C ILE A 188 15.23 0.17 13.98
N SER A 189 15.20 -0.08 15.28
CA SER A 189 16.37 -0.29 16.15
C SER A 189 16.22 -1.57 16.98
N ARG A 190 17.24 -1.88 17.80
CA ARG A 190 17.18 -3.00 18.77
C ARG A 190 16.15 -2.77 19.86
N ASP A 191 15.95 -1.51 20.24
CA ASP A 191 15.06 -1.13 21.35
C ASP A 191 13.58 -1.33 20.98
N ASP A 192 13.29 -1.39 19.68
CA ASP A 192 11.95 -1.68 19.16
C ASP A 192 11.63 -3.18 19.12
N VAL A 193 12.61 -4.06 19.41
CA VAL A 193 12.41 -5.51 19.38
C VAL A 193 11.80 -5.99 20.71
N PRO A 194 10.60 -6.60 20.71
CA PRO A 194 10.00 -7.11 21.94
C PRO A 194 10.89 -8.15 22.62
N ALA A 195 10.97 -8.10 23.95
CA ALA A 195 11.79 -9.04 24.75
C ALA A 195 11.40 -10.51 24.51
N GLU A 196 10.11 -10.77 24.30
CA GLU A 196 9.58 -12.09 23.94
C GLU A 196 10.08 -12.61 22.60
N VAL A 197 10.28 -11.73 21.60
CA VAL A 197 10.87 -12.11 20.31
C VAL A 197 12.33 -12.48 20.53
N ILE A 198 13.08 -11.67 21.27
CA ILE A 198 14.49 -11.97 21.60
C ILE A 198 14.60 -13.32 22.33
N GLN A 199 13.73 -13.56 23.30
CA GLN A 199 13.71 -14.81 24.06
C GLN A 199 13.40 -16.01 23.15
N LYS A 200 12.41 -15.88 22.27
CA LYS A 200 12.07 -16.91 21.29
C LYS A 200 13.23 -17.20 20.32
N GLU A 201 13.91 -16.17 19.83
CA GLU A 201 15.09 -16.34 18.97
C GLU A 201 16.25 -17.03 19.71
N LYS A 202 16.44 -16.75 21.01
CA LYS A 202 17.40 -17.47 21.86
C LYS A 202 17.03 -18.95 22.00
N GLU A 203 15.75 -19.25 22.23
CA GLU A 203 15.25 -20.63 22.34
C GLU A 203 15.45 -21.41 21.04
N ILE A 204 15.09 -20.80 19.89
CA ILE A 204 15.31 -21.39 18.56
C ILE A 204 16.80 -21.65 18.34
N ALA A 205 17.66 -20.67 18.64
CA ALA A 205 19.10 -20.80 18.44
C ALA A 205 19.74 -21.85 19.39
N ALA A 206 19.25 -21.99 20.62
CA ALA A 206 19.67 -23.02 21.56
C ALA A 206 19.23 -24.42 21.08
N ALA A 207 17.98 -24.55 20.63
CA ALA A 207 17.44 -25.82 20.14
C ALA A 207 18.12 -26.31 18.85
N ALA A 208 18.65 -25.40 18.04
CA ALA A 208 19.39 -25.73 16.83
C ALA A 208 20.77 -26.39 17.07
N ASP A 209 21.31 -26.32 18.30
CA ASP A 209 22.55 -27.01 18.68
C ASP A 209 22.32 -27.91 19.92
N PRO A 210 22.23 -29.24 19.75
CA PRO A 210 22.03 -30.18 20.84
C PRO A 210 23.06 -30.08 21.98
N LYS A 211 24.26 -29.52 21.72
CA LYS A 211 25.31 -29.32 22.74
C LYS A 211 24.98 -28.21 23.73
N LEU A 212 23.95 -27.42 23.46
CA LEU A 212 23.51 -26.31 24.30
C LEU A 212 22.41 -26.70 25.30
N ALA A 213 21.75 -27.86 25.11
CA ALA A 213 20.57 -28.27 25.88
C ALA A 213 20.75 -28.30 27.41
N ASN A 214 21.97 -28.56 27.90
CA ASN A 214 22.26 -28.69 29.34
C ASN A 214 23.17 -27.58 29.89
N LYS A 215 23.37 -26.48 29.14
CA LYS A 215 24.26 -25.40 29.58
C LYS A 215 23.52 -24.41 30.49
N PRO A 216 24.20 -23.83 31.49
CA PRO A 216 23.61 -22.76 32.32
C PRO A 216 23.20 -21.54 31.50
N ALA A 217 22.14 -20.83 31.92
CA ALA A 217 21.57 -19.68 31.22
C ALA A 217 22.61 -18.59 30.89
N GLU A 218 23.48 -18.23 31.84
CA GLU A 218 24.53 -17.21 31.61
C GLU A 218 25.56 -17.63 30.54
N MET A 219 25.84 -18.93 30.42
CA MET A 219 26.73 -19.45 29.40
C MET A 219 26.04 -19.45 28.03
N LEU A 220 24.75 -19.78 27.99
CA LEU A 220 23.92 -19.70 26.79
C LEU A 220 23.86 -18.26 26.25
N ASP A 221 23.66 -17.27 27.12
CA ASP A 221 23.64 -15.86 26.69
C ASP A 221 24.93 -15.43 26.00
N LYS A 222 26.10 -15.81 26.56
CA LYS A 222 27.39 -15.51 25.94
C LYS A 222 27.59 -16.25 24.61
N ILE A 223 27.17 -17.51 24.52
CA ILE A 223 27.29 -18.32 23.30
C ILE A 223 26.38 -17.79 22.19
N LEU A 224 25.15 -17.41 22.55
CA LEU A 224 24.11 -16.99 21.60
C LEU A 224 24.20 -15.51 21.26
N ALA A 225 24.98 -14.70 21.98
CA ALA A 225 25.17 -13.28 21.71
C ALA A 225 25.49 -12.98 20.23
N GLY A 226 26.34 -13.80 19.60
CA GLY A 226 26.66 -13.64 18.17
C GLY A 226 25.45 -13.89 17.24
N LYS A 227 24.61 -14.87 17.57
CA LYS A 227 23.37 -15.18 16.82
C LYS A 227 22.33 -14.08 16.99
N ILE A 228 22.17 -13.57 18.20
CA ILE A 228 21.25 -12.46 18.49
C ILE A 228 21.73 -11.16 17.84
N ASN A 229 23.04 -10.88 17.84
CA ASN A 229 23.59 -9.75 17.09
C ASN A 229 23.34 -9.88 15.58
N ARG A 230 23.44 -11.09 15.02
CA ARG A 230 23.09 -11.35 13.63
C ARG A 230 21.60 -11.10 13.36
N PHE A 231 20.71 -11.54 14.26
CA PHE A 231 19.28 -11.26 14.16
C PHE A 231 19.02 -9.75 14.08
N PHE A 232 19.66 -8.94 14.92
CA PHE A 232 19.53 -7.48 14.84
C PHE A 232 20.03 -6.92 13.50
N GLY A 233 21.18 -7.38 13.01
CA GLY A 233 21.70 -6.98 11.69
C GLY A 233 20.83 -7.43 10.50
N GLU A 234 19.94 -8.40 10.68
CA GLU A 234 19.01 -8.85 9.63
C GLU A 234 17.62 -8.19 9.76
N ASN A 235 17.21 -7.74 10.95
CA ASN A 235 15.83 -7.32 11.23
C ASN A 235 15.66 -5.85 11.64
N CYS A 236 16.73 -5.17 12.07
CA CYS A 236 16.70 -3.76 12.49
C CYS A 236 17.29 -2.86 11.41
N LEU A 237 16.49 -1.93 10.88
CA LEU A 237 16.87 -0.98 9.84
C LEU A 237 18.20 -0.25 10.13
N GLU A 238 18.42 0.16 11.38
CA GLU A 238 19.65 0.86 11.79
C GLU A 238 20.94 0.05 11.61
N GLU A 239 20.83 -1.29 11.67
CA GLU A 239 21.97 -2.21 11.74
C GLU A 239 22.12 -3.09 10.52
N GLN A 240 21.12 -3.12 9.65
CA GLN A 240 21.21 -3.77 8.35
C GLN A 240 22.39 -3.25 7.54
N ALA A 241 23.08 -4.17 6.87
CA ALA A 241 24.11 -3.85 5.90
C ALA A 241 23.50 -2.98 4.81
N TRP A 242 24.09 -1.81 4.56
CA TRP A 242 23.48 -0.78 3.73
C TRP A 242 23.36 -1.24 2.26
N VAL A 243 22.25 -0.89 1.59
CA VAL A 243 21.92 -1.41 0.24
C VAL A 243 22.96 -1.07 -0.82
N LYS A 244 23.70 0.02 -0.64
CA LYS A 244 24.76 0.46 -1.56
C LYS A 244 26.17 0.10 -1.10
N ASP A 245 26.36 -0.30 0.15
CA ASP A 245 27.66 -0.66 0.73
C ASP A 245 27.46 -1.55 1.96
N ASP A 246 27.73 -2.84 1.82
CA ASP A 246 27.52 -3.84 2.86
C ASP A 246 28.48 -3.70 4.06
N LYS A 247 29.47 -2.81 3.98
CA LYS A 247 30.43 -2.52 5.07
C LYS A 247 29.92 -1.49 6.07
N THR A 248 28.85 -0.77 5.72
CA THR A 248 28.22 0.24 6.58
C THR A 248 26.76 -0.11 6.89
N SER A 249 26.14 0.69 7.74
CA SER A 249 24.72 0.60 8.09
C SER A 249 24.14 2.01 8.23
N LEU A 250 22.80 2.15 8.29
CA LEU A 250 22.16 3.44 8.50
C LEU A 250 22.73 4.17 9.73
N LYS A 251 22.87 3.45 10.85
CA LYS A 251 23.42 3.99 12.11
C LYS A 251 24.85 4.51 11.99
N LYS A 252 25.68 3.89 11.14
CA LYS A 252 27.07 4.33 10.89
C LYS A 252 27.13 5.47 9.89
N LEU A 253 26.31 5.42 8.84
CA LEU A 253 26.32 6.36 7.73
C LEU A 253 25.70 7.71 8.12
N LYS A 254 24.60 7.68 8.88
CA LYS A 254 23.80 8.85 9.27
C LYS A 254 23.37 8.76 10.74
N PRO A 255 24.30 8.86 11.71
CA PRO A 255 23.99 8.69 13.14
C PRO A 255 23.03 9.74 13.72
N SER A 256 22.87 10.90 13.06
CA SER A 256 21.94 11.95 13.46
C SER A 256 20.54 11.79 12.87
N VAL A 257 20.35 10.86 11.92
CA VAL A 257 19.05 10.60 11.30
C VAL A 257 18.20 9.78 12.25
N LYS A 258 16.96 10.22 12.46
CA LYS A 258 15.98 9.47 13.22
C LYS A 258 14.82 9.07 12.31
N VAL A 259 14.72 7.77 12.04
CA VAL A 259 13.51 7.20 11.42
C VAL A 259 12.46 7.10 12.50
N LYS A 260 11.32 7.80 12.34
CA LYS A 260 10.23 7.77 13.33
C LYS A 260 9.34 6.55 13.14
N ARG A 261 9.00 6.26 11.90
CA ARG A 261 8.14 5.16 11.46
C ARG A 261 8.33 4.92 9.98
N PHE A 262 8.13 3.67 9.56
CA PHE A 262 8.06 3.31 8.15
C PHE A 262 7.01 2.23 7.94
N VAL A 263 6.49 2.17 6.72
CA VAL A 263 5.70 1.04 6.22
C VAL A 263 6.24 0.63 4.88
N ARG A 264 6.25 -0.68 4.68
CA ARG A 264 6.58 -1.34 3.42
C ARG A 264 5.46 -2.31 3.14
N TRP A 265 4.73 -2.08 2.06
CA TRP A 265 3.63 -2.94 1.65
C TRP A 265 3.96 -3.56 0.31
N ALA A 266 3.84 -4.88 0.20
CA ALA A 266 3.74 -5.59 -1.05
C ALA A 266 2.28 -5.94 -1.37
N ILE A 267 1.93 -5.90 -2.66
CA ILE A 267 0.59 -6.33 -3.11
C ILE A 267 0.34 -7.77 -2.67
N GLY A 268 -0.84 -8.02 -2.09
CA GLY A 268 -1.28 -9.36 -1.78
C GLY A 268 -0.56 -10.01 -0.59
N GLU A 269 0.30 -9.28 0.13
CA GLU A 269 0.94 -9.81 1.32
C GLU A 269 -0.09 -10.10 2.42
N GLU A 270 0.23 -11.01 3.35
CA GLU A 270 -0.62 -11.33 4.48
C GLU A 270 -0.74 -10.12 5.43
N LEU A 271 -1.95 -9.86 5.94
CA LEU A 271 -2.26 -8.75 6.85
C LEU A 271 -2.30 -9.21 8.30
#